data_AF-A0A6G7X3C0-F1
#
_entry.id   AF-A0A6G7X3C0-F1
#
_cell.length_a   1.000
_cell.length_b   1.000
_cell.length_c   1.000
_cell.angle_alpha   90.00
_cell.angle_beta   90.00
_cell.angle_gamma   90.00
#
_symmetry.space_group_name_H-M   'P 1'
#
loop_
_entity.id
_entity.type
_entity.pdbx_description
1 polymer ?
#
loop_
_entity_poly.entity_id
_entity_poly.type
_entity_poly.pdbx_seq_one_letter_code
_entity_poly.pdbx_strand_id
1 'polypeptide(L)'
;MKFLLIIITLLGVSLSGKTQNTLLENKEYSIVISESCKSFQDGGCLVTTYNILKFEKDSVSIEAYTKADCDSKERDQYYNQRSLLGKFPYQIHKKKGSANHFIRINGYSFTLLEVFPDYLIELNPDHTTNSDHIFNLIK
;
A
#
# COMPACT_ATOMS: atom_id res chain seq x y z
N MET A 1 5.88 -38.31 27.82
CA MET A 1 6.71 -37.81 26.69
C MET A 1 5.87 -37.32 25.50
N LYS A 2 4.97 -38.13 24.90
CA LYS A 2 4.16 -37.69 23.71
C LYS A 2 3.40 -36.37 23.90
N PHE A 3 2.86 -36.09 25.09
CA PHE A 3 2.15 -34.83 25.39
C PHE A 3 3.03 -33.57 25.30
N LEU A 4 4.33 -33.67 25.61
CA LEU A 4 5.25 -32.52 25.58
C LEU A 4 5.51 -32.04 24.14
N LEU A 5 5.60 -32.99 23.21
CA LEU A 5 5.75 -32.72 21.77
C LEU A 5 4.56 -31.94 21.19
N ILE A 6 3.34 -32.23 21.64
CA ILE A 6 2.11 -31.54 21.19
C ILE A 6 2.10 -30.07 21.65
N ILE A 7 2.59 -29.79 22.87
CA ILE A 7 2.68 -28.42 23.40
C ILE A 7 3.75 -27.61 22.64
N ILE A 8 4.90 -28.24 22.34
CA ILE A 8 5.99 -27.60 21.58
C ILE A 8 5.54 -27.28 20.14
N THR A 9 4.80 -28.18 19.47
CA THR A 9 4.28 -27.89 18.13
C THR A 9 3.21 -26.79 18.15
N LEU A 10 2.26 -26.80 19.09
CA LEU A 10 1.25 -25.72 19.19
C LEU A 10 1.89 -24.34 19.43
N LEU A 11 2.89 -24.25 20.32
CA LEU A 11 3.64 -23.00 20.55
C LEU A 11 4.35 -22.53 19.28
N GLY A 12 4.97 -23.45 18.52
CA GLY A 12 5.62 -23.14 17.25
C GLY A 12 4.69 -22.50 16.22
N VAL A 13 3.48 -23.03 16.03
CA VAL A 13 2.50 -22.45 15.07
C VAL A 13 2.04 -21.05 15.52
N SER A 14 1.87 -20.83 16.83
CA SER A 14 1.45 -19.53 17.37
C SER A 14 2.46 -18.39 17.16
N LEU A 15 3.75 -18.71 17.07
CA LEU A 15 4.81 -17.75 16.76
C LEU A 15 4.81 -17.34 15.28
N SER A 16 4.56 -18.29 14.36
CA SER A 16 4.58 -18.01 12.91
C SER A 16 3.54 -16.97 12.46
N GLY A 17 2.43 -16.81 13.19
CA GLY A 17 1.44 -15.76 12.92
C GLY A 17 1.88 -14.36 13.36
N LYS A 18 2.73 -14.22 14.39
CA LYS A 18 3.21 -12.91 14.86
C LYS A 18 4.36 -12.35 14.02
N THR A 19 5.20 -13.20 13.43
CA THR A 19 6.38 -12.77 12.66
C THR A 19 6.05 -12.26 11.25
N GLN A 20 4.79 -12.28 10.82
CA GLN A 20 4.40 -11.78 9.49
C GLN A 20 4.18 -10.27 9.47
N ASN A 21 3.53 -9.71 10.49
CA ASN A 21 3.15 -8.29 10.49
C ASN A 21 4.37 -7.35 10.53
N THR A 22 5.47 -7.78 11.16
CA THR A 22 6.75 -7.05 11.22
C THR A 22 7.40 -6.82 9.86
N LEU A 23 6.96 -7.48 8.79
CA LEU A 23 7.45 -7.23 7.42
C LEU A 23 7.12 -5.81 6.94
N LEU A 24 5.98 -5.27 7.37
CA LEU A 24 5.43 -4.00 6.90
C LEU A 24 5.19 -2.98 8.02
N GLU A 25 5.15 -3.41 9.29
CA GLU A 25 4.93 -2.54 10.45
C GLU A 25 5.85 -1.30 10.43
N ASN A 26 5.25 -0.12 10.58
CA ASN A 26 5.86 1.21 10.52
C ASN A 26 6.39 1.65 9.14
N LYS A 27 6.01 0.99 8.04
CA LYS A 27 6.35 1.42 6.67
C LYS A 27 5.21 2.22 6.01
N GLU A 28 5.58 3.23 5.23
CA GLU A 28 4.69 4.06 4.41
C GLU A 28 4.98 3.81 2.92
N TYR A 29 3.95 3.53 2.14
CA TYR A 29 4.04 3.29 0.69
C TYR A 29 3.09 4.22 -0.07
N SER A 30 3.48 4.64 -1.27
CA SER A 30 2.62 5.43 -2.16
C SER A 30 2.25 4.63 -3.40
N ILE A 31 0.96 4.57 -3.70
CA ILE A 31 0.39 3.88 -4.86
C ILE A 31 -0.25 4.92 -5.77
N VAL A 32 0.23 5.06 -7.01
CA VAL A 32 -0.46 5.90 -8.00
C VAL A 32 -1.80 5.25 -8.36
N ILE A 33 -2.87 6.04 -8.27
CA ILE A 33 -4.26 5.64 -8.57
C ILE A 33 -4.69 6.20 -9.93
N SER A 34 -4.27 7.43 -10.21
CA SER A 34 -4.50 8.07 -11.49
C SER A 34 -3.50 9.19 -11.72
N GLU A 35 -3.19 9.41 -12.98
CA GLU A 35 -2.41 10.53 -13.46
C GLU A 35 -3.16 11.22 -14.60
N SER A 36 -3.22 12.55 -14.58
CA SER A 36 -3.94 13.34 -15.57
C SER A 36 -3.26 14.69 -15.78
N CYS A 37 -3.16 15.15 -17.03
CA CYS A 37 -2.73 16.51 -17.31
C CYS A 37 -3.96 17.43 -17.39
N LYS A 38 -3.98 18.51 -16.59
CA LYS A 38 -4.99 19.57 -16.68
C LYS A 38 -4.39 20.80 -17.36
N SER A 39 -5.02 21.24 -18.44
CA SER A 39 -4.67 22.49 -19.13
C SER A 39 -5.34 23.70 -18.47
N PHE A 40 -4.56 24.75 -18.26
CA PHE A 40 -5.00 26.08 -17.85
C PHE A 40 -4.67 27.10 -18.95
N GLN A 41 -5.06 28.37 -18.79
CA GLN A 41 -4.93 29.39 -19.84
C GLN A 41 -3.47 29.77 -20.20
N ASP A 42 -2.51 29.47 -19.33
CA ASP A 42 -1.10 29.85 -19.41
C ASP A 42 -0.13 28.64 -19.37
N GLY A 43 -0.63 27.41 -19.25
CA GLY A 43 0.20 26.22 -19.10
C GLY A 43 -0.57 24.95 -18.72
N GLY A 44 0.06 23.80 -18.90
CA GLY A 44 -0.42 22.52 -18.40
C GLY A 44 0.04 22.25 -16.96
N CYS A 45 -0.59 21.30 -16.29
CA CYS A 45 -0.13 20.80 -15.00
C CYS A 45 -0.44 19.32 -14.85
N LEU A 46 0.55 18.55 -14.39
CA LEU A 46 0.38 17.13 -14.11
C LEU A 46 -0.26 16.96 -12.73
N VAL A 47 -1.38 16.26 -12.66
CA VAL A 47 -2.11 15.97 -11.42
C VAL A 47 -2.11 14.48 -11.21
N THR A 48 -1.41 14.03 -10.17
CA THR A 48 -1.25 12.63 -9.81
C THR A 48 -1.93 12.38 -8.46
N THR A 49 -2.85 11.43 -8.43
CA THR A 49 -3.53 11.01 -7.20
C THR A 49 -2.95 9.70 -6.72
N TYR A 50 -2.61 9.65 -5.44
CA TYR A 50 -2.03 8.50 -4.78
C TYR A 50 -2.90 8.04 -3.61
N ASN A 51 -2.83 6.75 -3.29
CA ASN A 51 -3.15 6.26 -1.95
C ASN A 51 -1.84 6.05 -1.18
N ILE A 52 -1.76 6.66 0.00
CA ILE A 52 -0.67 6.48 0.95
C ILE A 52 -1.08 5.41 1.96
N LEU A 53 -0.38 4.28 1.96
CA LEU A 53 -0.62 3.14 2.84
C LEU A 53 0.38 3.19 4.00
N LYS A 54 -0.12 3.41 5.22
CA LYS A 54 0.68 3.38 6.45
C LYS A 54 0.37 2.10 7.20
N PHE A 55 1.31 1.16 7.20
CA PHE A 55 1.15 -0.13 7.85
C PHE A 55 1.47 -0.03 9.34
N GLU A 56 0.46 -0.33 10.15
CA GLU A 56 0.58 -0.50 11.59
C GLU A 56 0.43 -1.97 11.95
N LYS A 57 0.76 -2.33 13.18
CA LYS A 57 0.85 -3.73 13.65
C LYS A 57 -0.31 -4.65 13.26
N ASP A 58 -1.55 -4.16 13.33
CA ASP A 58 -2.77 -4.95 13.12
C ASP A 58 -3.71 -4.35 12.05
N SER A 59 -3.27 -3.29 11.35
CA SER A 59 -4.10 -2.54 10.40
C SER A 59 -3.28 -1.66 9.45
N VAL A 60 -3.83 -1.33 8.29
CA VAL A 60 -3.27 -0.32 7.38
C VAL A 60 -4.20 0.91 7.35
N SER A 61 -3.62 2.08 7.60
CA SER A 61 -4.29 3.38 7.40
C SER A 61 -4.08 3.82 5.95
N ILE A 62 -5.15 4.22 5.26
CA ILE A 62 -5.10 4.65 3.85
C ILE A 62 -5.52 6.12 3.75
N GLU A 63 -4.62 6.97 3.28
CA GLU A 63 -4.88 8.38 2.96
C GLU A 63 -4.90 8.57 1.44
N ALA A 64 -5.98 9.14 0.90
CA ALA A 64 -5.94 9.71 -0.43
C ALA A 64 -5.09 10.98 -0.40
N TYR A 65 -4.18 11.12 -1.36
CA TYR A 65 -3.36 12.30 -1.54
C TYR A 65 -3.32 12.66 -3.02
N THR A 66 -3.89 13.79 -3.40
CA THR A 66 -3.68 14.35 -4.74
C THR A 66 -2.58 15.39 -4.67
N LYS A 67 -1.57 15.21 -5.52
CA LYS A 67 -0.50 16.17 -5.79
C LYS A 67 -0.73 16.78 -7.17
N ALA A 68 -0.33 18.02 -7.37
CA ALA A 68 -0.04 18.56 -8.69
C ALA A 68 1.41 19.03 -8.80
N ASP A 69 2.00 18.79 -9.97
CA ASP A 69 3.28 19.33 -10.40
C ASP A 69 3.00 20.38 -11.47
N CYS A 70 2.84 21.64 -11.02
CA CYS A 70 2.58 22.80 -11.86
C CYS A 70 3.79 23.76 -11.85
N ASP A 71 3.94 24.57 -12.90
CA ASP A 71 4.92 25.68 -12.91
C ASP A 71 4.55 26.84 -11.95
N SER A 72 3.32 26.87 -11.44
CA SER A 72 2.80 27.95 -10.58
C SER A 72 2.29 27.44 -9.23
N LYS A 73 2.90 27.95 -8.16
CA LYS A 73 2.59 27.64 -6.75
C LYS A 73 1.15 27.94 -6.34
N GLU A 74 0.46 28.85 -7.03
CA GLU A 74 -0.96 29.12 -6.75
C GLU A 74 -1.83 27.92 -7.08
N ARG A 75 -1.43 27.08 -8.04
CA ARG A 75 -2.17 25.86 -8.45
C ARG A 75 -1.86 24.67 -7.55
N ASP A 76 -0.62 24.56 -7.09
CA ASP A 76 -0.21 23.53 -6.13
C ASP A 76 -1.11 23.54 -4.87
N GLN A 77 -1.57 24.72 -4.42
CA GLN A 77 -2.47 24.85 -3.27
C GLN A 77 -3.84 24.18 -3.47
N TYR A 78 -4.34 24.08 -4.70
CA TYR A 78 -5.60 23.38 -5.01
C TYR A 78 -5.44 21.86 -4.95
N TYR A 79 -4.21 21.35 -5.10
CA TYR A 79 -3.91 19.93 -5.33
C TYR A 79 -2.74 19.46 -4.46
N ASN A 80 -2.83 19.68 -3.15
CA ASN A 80 -1.96 19.03 -2.14
C ASN A 80 -2.80 18.59 -0.93
N GLN A 81 -3.98 18.03 -1.19
CA GLN A 81 -4.95 17.66 -0.17
C GLN A 81 -4.77 16.20 0.26
N ARG A 82 -4.59 15.97 1.56
CA ARG A 82 -4.67 14.64 2.19
C ARG A 82 -6.03 14.44 2.82
N SER A 83 -6.65 13.29 2.57
CA SER A 83 -7.89 12.86 3.21
C SER A 83 -7.77 11.41 3.69
N LEU A 84 -8.06 11.15 4.96
CA LEU A 84 -8.08 9.79 5.50
C LEU A 84 -9.30 9.05 4.95
N LEU A 85 -9.07 8.02 4.12
CA LEU A 85 -10.14 7.18 3.58
C LEU A 85 -10.62 6.16 4.60
N GLY A 86 -9.74 5.70 5.48
CA GLY A 86 -10.08 4.80 6.57
C GLY A 86 -8.89 3.98 7.07
N LYS A 87 -9.21 3.02 7.94
CA LYS A 87 -8.27 2.11 8.55
C LYS A 87 -8.80 0.68 8.45
N PHE A 88 -8.01 -0.20 7.85
CA PHE A 88 -8.48 -1.50 7.39
C PHE A 88 -7.60 -2.64 7.94
N PRO A 89 -8.17 -3.78 8.35
CA PRO A 89 -7.37 -4.96 8.68
C PRO A 89 -6.77 -5.56 7.40
N TYR A 90 -5.53 -6.04 7.47
CA TYR A 90 -4.84 -6.67 6.34
C TYR A 90 -4.35 -8.08 6.69
N GLN A 91 -4.05 -8.87 5.66
CA GLN A 91 -3.51 -10.23 5.77
C GLN A 91 -2.31 -10.38 4.82
N ILE A 92 -1.25 -11.05 5.28
CA ILE A 92 -0.07 -11.36 4.47
C ILE A 92 -0.07 -12.86 4.13
N HIS A 93 0.07 -13.19 2.85
CA HIS A 93 0.14 -14.57 2.36
C HIS A 93 1.45 -14.80 1.61
N LYS A 94 2.29 -15.73 2.05
CA LYS A 94 3.53 -16.06 1.32
C LYS A 94 3.23 -16.69 -0.05
N LYS A 95 3.81 -16.16 -1.13
CA LYS A 95 3.65 -16.70 -2.49
C LYS A 95 4.41 -18.03 -2.61
N LYS A 96 3.70 -19.10 -2.97
CA LYS A 96 4.31 -20.45 -3.11
C LYS A 96 5.40 -20.43 -4.19
N GLY A 97 6.60 -20.91 -3.84
CA GLY A 97 7.73 -20.94 -4.77
C GLY A 97 8.41 -19.59 -5.01
N SER A 98 8.11 -18.56 -4.23
CA SER A 98 8.76 -17.24 -4.29
C SER A 98 9.18 -16.75 -2.90
N ALA A 99 10.08 -15.75 -2.87
CA ALA A 99 10.38 -14.96 -1.68
C ALA A 99 9.28 -13.91 -1.39
N ASN A 100 8.41 -13.64 -2.37
CA ASN A 100 7.41 -12.58 -2.32
C ASN A 100 6.21 -12.96 -1.44
N HIS A 101 5.46 -11.94 -1.04
CA HIS A 101 4.23 -12.07 -0.27
C HIS A 101 3.08 -11.33 -0.96
N PHE A 102 1.84 -11.73 -0.72
CA PHE A 102 0.66 -10.99 -1.12
C PHE A 102 0.02 -10.33 0.10
N ILE A 103 -0.36 -9.06 -0.01
CA ILE A 103 -1.20 -8.37 0.97
C ILE A 103 -2.63 -8.35 0.45
N ARG A 104 -3.57 -8.75 1.30
CA ARG A 104 -4.99 -8.49 1.11
C ARG A 104 -5.44 -7.44 2.14
N ILE A 105 -6.03 -6.34 1.69
CA ILE A 105 -6.63 -5.32 2.56
C ILE A 105 -8.14 -5.56 2.60
N ASN A 106 -8.68 -5.92 3.76
CA ASN A 106 -10.07 -6.33 3.88
C ASN A 106 -10.98 -5.10 4.04
N GLY A 107 -11.99 -4.98 3.18
CA GLY A 107 -12.93 -3.84 3.19
C GLY A 107 -12.45 -2.64 2.38
N TYR A 108 -11.38 -2.76 1.60
CA TYR A 108 -10.91 -1.74 0.65
C TYR A 108 -10.86 -2.31 -0.78
N SER A 109 -10.89 -1.45 -1.80
CA SER A 109 -11.15 -1.85 -3.20
C SER A 109 -9.97 -2.48 -3.95
N PHE A 110 -8.78 -2.52 -3.36
CA PHE A 110 -7.61 -3.14 -3.98
C PHE A 110 -7.67 -4.67 -3.90
N THR A 111 -7.60 -5.34 -5.06
CA THR A 111 -7.79 -6.79 -5.17
C THR A 111 -6.65 -7.58 -4.51
N LEU A 112 -5.39 -7.20 -4.75
CA LEU A 112 -4.20 -7.85 -4.18
C LEU A 112 -2.93 -7.01 -4.41
N LEU A 113 -2.07 -6.87 -3.40
CA LEU A 113 -0.73 -6.24 -3.55
C LEU A 113 0.35 -7.31 -3.47
N GLU A 114 1.40 -7.28 -4.30
CA GLU A 114 2.57 -8.17 -4.19
C GLU A 114 3.79 -7.44 -3.58
N VAL A 115 4.28 -7.94 -2.46
CA VAL A 115 5.46 -7.45 -1.73
C VAL A 115 6.69 -8.23 -2.19
N PHE A 116 7.66 -7.49 -2.73
CA PHE A 116 9.02 -7.93 -2.97
C PHE A 116 9.89 -7.52 -1.77
N PRO A 117 11.09 -8.11 -1.58
CA PRO A 117 11.94 -7.78 -0.43
C PRO A 117 12.24 -6.28 -0.25
N ASP A 118 12.40 -5.55 -1.36
CA ASP A 118 12.82 -4.14 -1.37
C ASP A 118 11.71 -3.17 -1.84
N TYR A 119 10.62 -3.69 -2.44
CA TYR A 119 9.56 -2.90 -3.09
C TYR A 119 8.17 -3.50 -2.84
N LEU A 120 7.15 -2.65 -2.81
CA LEU A 120 5.75 -3.05 -2.95
C LEU A 120 5.34 -2.83 -4.41
N ILE A 121 4.58 -3.74 -5.02
CA ILE A 121 4.01 -3.61 -6.38
C ILE A 121 2.55 -4.05 -6.37
N GLU A 122 1.66 -3.28 -7.00
CA GLU A 122 0.24 -3.61 -7.17
C GLU A 122 -0.09 -3.83 -8.64
N LEU A 123 -0.81 -4.93 -8.93
CA LEU A 123 -1.53 -5.28 -10.16
C LEU A 123 -2.51 -6.42 -9.76
N ASN A 124 -3.76 -6.54 -10.18
CA ASN A 124 -4.77 -5.71 -10.88
C ASN A 124 -6.13 -6.52 -10.74
N PRO A 125 -7.26 -6.28 -11.44
CA PRO A 125 -7.78 -5.09 -12.13
C PRO A 125 -9.24 -4.72 -11.75
N ASP A 126 -9.65 -3.48 -12.01
CA ASP A 126 -10.82 -3.28 -12.88
C ASP A 126 -10.67 -1.98 -13.70
N HIS A 127 -11.17 -1.98 -14.93
CA HIS A 127 -10.54 -1.19 -16.00
C HIS A 127 -11.00 0.28 -16.06
N THR A 128 -10.08 1.23 -15.84
CA THR A 128 -9.86 2.42 -16.70
C THR A 128 -8.61 3.22 -16.28
N THR A 129 -7.77 3.58 -17.25
CA THR A 129 -6.64 4.55 -17.16
C THR A 129 -5.48 4.26 -16.17
N ASN A 130 -4.51 3.49 -16.67
CA ASN A 130 -3.05 3.55 -16.47
C ASN A 130 -2.47 4.52 -15.41
N SER A 131 -1.73 3.97 -14.43
CA SER A 131 -0.33 4.35 -14.12
C SER A 131 0.26 3.41 -13.05
N ASP A 132 0.85 2.29 -13.50
CA ASP A 132 1.27 1.16 -12.65
C ASP A 132 2.57 1.44 -11.86
N HIS A 133 2.55 2.41 -10.95
CA HIS A 133 3.73 2.84 -10.19
C HIS A 133 3.48 2.91 -8.68
N ILE A 134 4.12 1.99 -7.94
CA ILE A 134 4.29 2.09 -6.50
C ILE A 134 5.73 2.48 -6.19
N PHE A 135 5.88 3.45 -5.28
CA PHE A 135 7.17 3.84 -4.74
C PHE A 135 7.20 3.63 -3.23
N ASN A 136 8.32 3.08 -2.75
CA ASN A 136 8.63 3.05 -1.32
C ASN A 136 8.95 4.49 -0.88
N LEU A 137 8.15 5.05 0.04
CA LEU A 137 8.41 6.39 0.58
C LEU A 137 9.47 6.29 1.69
N ILE A 138 10.70 5.97 1.30
CA ILE A 138 11.86 6.02 2.18
C ILE A 138 12.06 7.48 2.61
N LYS A 139 11.99 7.72 3.92
CA LYS A 139 12.42 8.95 4.59
C LYS A 139 13.77 8.74 5.24
#